data_AF-A0A843SE99-F1
#
_entry.id   AF-A0A843SE99-F1
#
_cell.length_a   1.000
_cell.length_b   1.000
_cell.length_c   1.000
_cell.angle_alpha   90.00
_cell.angle_beta   90.00
_cell.angle_gamma   90.00
#
_symmetry.space_group_name_H-M   'P 1'
#
loop_
_entity.id
_entity.type
_entity.pdbx_description
1 polymer ?
#
loop_
_entity_poly.entity_id
_entity_poly.type
_entity_poly.pdbx_seq_one_letter_code
_entity_poly.pdbx_strand_id
1 'polypeptide(L)'
;MNYFKDLTNYTHQISPYEMRDVKNVGWLNIGEKFSVGEVPSELILKLKILASGRVALKPLVEPIREMPFCEVCGSVELKGEGGKFLPNAELWIPSGNCIYASPIIIIHFIEFHNYFPPLEFISAIRSLDLNFNFDADKIYGEKLIECGWAGRNK
;
A
#
# COMPACT_ATOMS: atom_id res chain seq x y z
N MET A 1 -11.38 10.27 6.60
CA MET A 1 -9.93 10.02 6.72
C MET A 1 -9.74 8.61 7.24
N ASN A 2 -9.05 7.78 6.46
CA ASN A 2 -8.82 6.38 6.80
C ASN A 2 -7.43 6.25 7.40
N TYR A 3 -7.32 6.56 8.70
CA TYR A 3 -6.10 6.35 9.47
C TYR A 3 -6.07 4.92 9.99
N PHE A 4 -4.97 4.22 9.74
CA PHE A 4 -4.68 2.95 10.38
C PHE A 4 -3.22 2.95 10.81
N LYS A 5 -2.98 2.66 12.09
CA LYS A 5 -1.62 2.56 12.61
C LYS A 5 -0.85 1.48 11.85
N ASP A 6 0.41 1.75 11.55
CA ASP A 6 1.25 0.77 10.86
C ASP A 6 1.30 -0.56 11.61
N LEU A 7 1.34 -1.64 10.83
CA LEU A 7 1.40 -3.03 11.29
C LEU A 7 0.14 -3.54 12.02
N THR A 8 -0.95 -2.78 12.08
CA THR A 8 -2.24 -3.34 12.48
C THR A 8 -2.83 -4.21 11.37
N ASN A 9 -3.74 -5.10 11.73
CA ASN A 9 -4.47 -5.90 10.75
C ASN A 9 -5.26 -4.99 9.78
N TYR A 10 -5.34 -5.41 8.53
CA TYR A 10 -6.10 -4.71 7.52
C TYR A 10 -7.60 -4.78 7.83
N THR A 11 -8.24 -3.61 7.82
CA THR A 11 -9.67 -3.43 8.09
C THR A 11 -10.31 -2.38 7.17
N HIS A 12 -9.55 -1.84 6.21
CA HIS A 12 -10.04 -0.78 5.32
C HIS A 12 -11.22 -1.31 4.48
N GLN A 13 -12.34 -0.59 4.49
CA GLN A 13 -13.63 -0.94 3.85
C GLN A 13 -14.29 -2.26 4.31
N ILE A 14 -13.64 -3.04 5.16
CA ILE A 14 -14.13 -4.36 5.60
C ILE A 14 -14.43 -4.42 7.09
N SER A 15 -14.29 -3.34 7.85
CA SER A 15 -14.66 -3.30 9.28
C SER A 15 -16.10 -3.80 9.50
N PRO A 16 -16.38 -4.61 10.54
CA PRO A 16 -15.50 -5.00 11.65
C PRO A 16 -14.63 -6.24 11.38
N TYR A 17 -14.58 -6.74 10.15
CA TYR A 17 -13.72 -7.87 9.79
C TYR A 17 -12.27 -7.44 9.67
N GLU A 18 -11.36 -8.38 9.88
CA GLU A 18 -9.92 -8.18 9.79
C GLU A 18 -9.26 -9.27 8.92
N MET A 19 -8.26 -8.88 8.14
CA MET A 19 -7.34 -9.83 7.49
C MET A 19 -6.06 -9.88 8.34
N ARG A 20 -5.84 -10.99 9.07
CA ARG A 20 -4.77 -11.08 10.08
C ARG A 20 -3.36 -11.13 9.51
N ASP A 21 -3.26 -11.64 8.29
CA ASP A 21 -2.06 -11.80 7.48
C ASP A 21 -1.86 -10.65 6.49
N VAL A 22 -2.72 -9.64 6.52
CA VAL A 22 -2.54 -8.37 5.78
C VAL A 22 -2.37 -7.24 6.79
N LYS A 23 -1.30 -6.45 6.64
CA LYS A 23 -0.91 -5.39 7.56
C LYS A 23 -1.02 -4.03 6.90
N ASN A 24 -1.66 -3.09 7.59
CA ASN A 24 -1.73 -1.70 7.15
C ASN A 24 -0.34 -1.06 7.24
N VAL A 25 0.06 -0.35 6.18
CA VAL A 25 1.26 0.50 6.20
C VAL A 25 0.96 1.81 5.46
N GLY A 26 1.34 2.95 6.03
CA GLY A 26 1.24 4.24 5.33
C GLY A 26 -0.17 4.80 5.22
N TRP A 27 -1.12 4.32 6.03
CA TRP A 27 -2.46 4.90 6.20
C TRP A 27 -2.41 6.05 7.21
N LEU A 28 -1.68 7.10 6.86
CA LEU A 28 -1.27 8.17 7.76
C LEU A 28 -2.32 9.26 7.90
N ASN A 29 -2.19 10.02 8.98
CA ASN A 29 -2.95 11.22 9.30
C ASN A 29 -1.93 12.25 9.82
N ILE A 30 -1.95 13.49 9.31
CA ILE A 30 -0.96 14.50 9.71
C ILE A 30 -1.09 14.92 11.18
N GLY A 31 -2.28 14.79 11.77
CA GLY A 31 -2.53 15.01 13.18
C GLY A 31 -1.95 13.93 14.09
N GLU A 32 -1.62 12.75 13.54
CA GLU A 32 -1.00 11.65 14.25
C GLU A 32 0.51 11.64 14.03
N LYS A 33 1.27 11.30 15.07
CA LYS A 33 2.73 11.16 14.93
C LYS A 33 3.04 9.89 14.13
N PHE A 34 3.89 10.02 13.12
CA PHE A 34 4.49 8.91 12.39
C PHE A 34 6.02 9.00 12.45
N SER A 35 6.69 7.85 12.24
CA SER A 35 8.15 7.77 12.19
C SER A 35 8.68 8.56 11.01
N VAL A 36 9.75 9.33 11.22
CA VAL A 36 10.41 10.09 10.16
C VAL A 36 11.88 9.68 10.02
N GLY A 37 12.40 9.74 8.81
CA GLY A 37 13.75 9.29 8.48
C GLY A 37 13.99 9.15 6.99
N GLU A 38 15.23 8.90 6.61
CA GLU A 38 15.62 8.76 5.21
C GLU A 38 15.34 7.34 4.69
N VAL A 39 14.58 7.25 3.60
CA VAL A 39 14.41 6.01 2.84
C VAL A 39 15.36 6.05 1.63
N PRO A 40 16.20 5.02 1.42
CA PRO A 40 17.10 4.98 0.28
C PRO A 40 16.39 5.15 -1.07
N SER A 41 16.94 6.00 -1.94
CA SER A 41 16.31 6.38 -3.21
C SER A 41 15.99 5.20 -4.14
N GLU A 42 16.81 4.15 -4.10
CA GLU A 42 16.62 2.93 -4.88
C GLU A 42 15.37 2.16 -4.44
N LEU A 43 14.99 2.24 -3.15
CA LEU A 43 13.77 1.64 -2.65
C LEU A 43 12.55 2.46 -3.05
N ILE A 44 12.64 3.79 -3.04
CA ILE A 44 11.58 4.68 -3.53
C ILE A 44 11.33 4.42 -5.03
N LEU A 45 12.41 4.29 -5.81
CA LEU A 45 12.31 3.93 -7.23
C LEU A 45 11.65 2.57 -7.43
N LYS A 46 12.06 1.54 -6.67
CA LYS A 46 11.44 0.22 -6.72
C LYS A 46 9.95 0.26 -6.37
N LEU A 47 9.58 1.06 -5.37
CA LEU A 47 8.19 1.27 -4.99
C LEU A 47 7.36 1.92 -6.12
N LYS A 48 7.93 2.91 -6.82
CA LYS A 48 7.31 3.54 -8.00
C LYS A 48 7.17 2.57 -9.17
N ILE A 49 8.14 1.67 -9.37
CA ILE A 49 8.06 0.61 -10.40
C ILE A 49 6.91 -0.35 -10.09
N LEU A 50 6.81 -0.83 -8.84
CA LEU A 50 5.71 -1.68 -8.38
C LEU A 50 4.36 -0.99 -8.55
N ALA A 51 4.27 0.26 -8.09
CA ALA A 51 3.08 1.11 -8.21
C ALA A 51 2.65 1.39 -9.66
N SER A 52 3.55 1.27 -10.63
CA SER A 52 3.21 1.47 -12.04
C SER A 52 2.34 0.35 -12.62
N GLY A 53 2.30 -0.81 -11.97
CA GLY A 53 1.57 -1.99 -12.45
C GLY A 53 2.14 -2.60 -13.75
N ARG A 54 3.37 -2.25 -14.14
CA ARG A 54 4.01 -2.70 -15.39
C ARG A 54 5.07 -3.79 -15.22
N VAL A 55 5.02 -4.47 -14.09
CA VAL A 55 5.88 -5.62 -13.78
C VAL A 55 5.05 -6.91 -13.84
N ALA A 56 5.71 -8.07 -13.89
CA ALA A 56 5.01 -9.35 -13.96
C ALA A 56 4.22 -9.64 -12.67
N LEU A 57 4.78 -9.26 -11.52
CA LEU A 57 4.06 -9.14 -10.27
C LEU A 57 2.99 -8.04 -10.37
N LYS A 58 1.75 -8.33 -9.97
CA LYS A 58 0.64 -7.37 -9.97
C LYS A 58 0.29 -6.98 -8.52
N PRO A 59 0.84 -5.86 -8.00
CA PRO A 59 0.69 -5.52 -6.59
C PRO A 59 -0.50 -4.61 -6.31
N LEU A 60 -1.28 -4.27 -7.33
CA LEU A 60 -2.35 -3.29 -7.23
C LEU A 60 -3.67 -4.00 -6.95
N VAL A 61 -4.43 -3.49 -5.97
CA VAL A 61 -5.84 -3.82 -5.78
C VAL A 61 -6.69 -2.73 -6.42
N GLU A 62 -7.74 -3.14 -7.13
CA GLU A 62 -8.58 -2.36 -8.04
C GLU A 62 -8.99 -1.01 -7.48
N PRO A 63 -9.13 -0.01 -8.37
CA PRO A 63 -8.75 1.34 -8.07
C PRO A 63 -9.63 1.99 -7.01
N ILE A 64 -8.97 2.67 -6.08
CA ILE A 64 -9.62 3.65 -5.24
C ILE A 64 -10.10 4.77 -6.17
N ARG A 65 -11.37 5.15 -6.08
CA ARG A 65 -11.96 6.16 -6.99
C ARG A 65 -11.58 7.60 -6.61
N GLU A 66 -11.03 7.79 -5.42
CA GLU A 66 -10.72 9.09 -4.83
C GLU A 66 -9.29 9.50 -5.12
N MET A 67 -9.04 10.67 -5.73
CA MET A 67 -7.68 11.14 -5.96
C MET A 67 -6.81 11.12 -4.69
N PRO A 68 -5.51 10.76 -4.78
CA PRO A 68 -4.59 10.90 -3.67
C PRO A 68 -4.65 12.32 -3.09
N PHE A 69 -4.91 12.40 -1.79
CA PHE A 69 -5.03 13.66 -1.07
C PHE A 69 -4.14 13.67 0.17
N CYS A 70 -3.31 14.71 0.29
CA CYS A 70 -2.53 15.00 1.47
C CYS A 70 -3.17 16.20 2.19
N GLU A 71 -3.36 16.11 3.51
CA GLU A 71 -3.93 17.19 4.32
C GLU A 71 -3.08 18.47 4.32
N VAL A 72 -1.78 18.35 4.01
CA VAL A 72 -0.84 19.48 3.95
C VAL A 72 -0.68 20.00 2.53
N CYS A 73 -0.53 19.11 1.55
CA CYS A 73 -0.21 19.48 0.17
C CYS A 73 -1.44 19.60 -0.74
N GLY A 74 -2.63 19.18 -0.26
CA GLY A 74 -3.84 19.09 -1.06
C GLY A 74 -3.84 17.87 -1.98
N SER A 75 -4.46 18.00 -3.16
CA SER A 75 -4.46 16.96 -4.19
C SER A 75 -3.04 16.67 -4.68
N VAL A 76 -2.67 15.39 -4.69
CA VAL A 76 -1.31 14.96 -5.05
C VAL A 76 -1.32 14.22 -6.39
N GLU A 77 -0.50 14.71 -7.32
CA GLU A 77 -0.18 13.99 -8.56
C GLU A 77 1.00 13.04 -8.35
N LEU A 78 0.73 11.74 -8.27
CA LEU A 78 1.77 10.74 -8.15
C LEU A 78 2.29 10.33 -9.54
N LYS A 79 3.60 10.44 -9.74
CA LYS A 79 4.28 10.11 -11.00
C LYS A 79 5.32 9.01 -10.77
N GLY A 80 5.26 8.00 -11.63
CA GLY A 80 6.23 6.91 -11.68
C GLY A 80 7.46 7.28 -12.52
N GLU A 81 8.27 6.27 -12.81
CA GLU A 81 9.42 6.44 -13.70
C GLU A 81 8.98 6.95 -15.09
N GLY A 82 9.74 7.92 -15.62
CA GLY A 82 9.43 8.56 -16.90
C GLY A 82 8.27 9.56 -16.85
N GLY A 83 7.83 9.98 -15.65
CA GLY A 83 6.85 11.08 -15.47
C GLY A 83 5.40 10.71 -15.74
N LYS A 84 5.09 9.42 -15.96
CA LYS A 84 3.72 8.95 -16.17
C LYS A 84 2.96 8.88 -14.84
N PHE A 85 1.68 9.20 -14.86
CA PHE A 85 0.82 9.09 -13.68
C PHE A 85 0.73 7.65 -13.18
N LEU A 86 0.82 7.49 -11.86
CA LEU A 86 0.55 6.23 -11.19
C LEU A 86 -0.96 6.02 -11.06
N PRO A 87 -1.45 4.79 -11.25
CA PRO A 87 -2.85 4.47 -10.97
C PRO A 87 -3.14 4.69 -9.48
N ASN A 88 -4.34 5.15 -9.19
CA ASN A 88 -4.79 5.27 -7.81
C ASN A 88 -5.36 3.93 -7.33
N ALA A 89 -4.65 3.29 -6.41
CA ALA A 89 -4.91 1.92 -5.96
C ALA A 89 -4.39 1.73 -4.54
N GLU A 90 -4.71 0.58 -3.94
CA GLU A 90 -3.87 0.06 -2.87
C GLU A 90 -2.68 -0.69 -3.46
N LEU A 91 -1.55 -0.59 -2.79
CA LEU A 91 -0.32 -1.30 -3.09
C LEU A 91 -0.09 -2.39 -2.05
N TRP A 92 -0.18 -3.64 -2.49
CA TRP A 92 -0.04 -4.83 -1.66
C TRP A 92 1.33 -5.48 -1.93
N ILE A 93 2.21 -5.45 -0.93
CA ILE A 93 3.57 -5.96 -0.99
C ILE A 93 3.66 -7.30 -0.25
N PRO A 94 3.88 -8.44 -0.93
CA PRO A 94 4.00 -9.73 -0.27
C PRO A 94 5.38 -9.92 0.40
N SER A 95 5.38 -10.63 1.53
CA SER A 95 6.59 -11.04 2.25
C SER A 95 6.32 -12.29 3.08
N GLY A 96 6.77 -13.46 2.58
CA GLY A 96 6.47 -14.75 3.22
C GLY A 96 4.96 -14.97 3.34
N ASN A 97 4.46 -15.17 4.56
CA ASN A 97 3.04 -15.37 4.85
C ASN A 97 2.30 -14.07 5.19
N CYS A 98 2.91 -12.91 4.95
CA CYS A 98 2.35 -11.60 5.26
C CYS A 98 2.24 -10.76 3.99
N ILE A 99 1.23 -9.90 3.94
CA ILE A 99 1.08 -8.86 2.92
C ILE A 99 1.04 -7.51 3.61
N TYR A 100 1.72 -6.51 3.06
CA TYR A 100 1.62 -5.14 3.53
C TYR A 100 0.78 -4.33 2.56
N ALA A 101 -0.38 -3.86 3.02
CA ALA A 101 -1.33 -3.08 2.25
C ALA A 101 -1.13 -1.59 2.56
N SER A 102 -0.81 -0.81 1.53
CA SER A 102 -0.61 0.63 1.62
C SER A 102 -1.49 1.39 0.64
N PRO A 103 -1.97 2.61 0.96
CA PRO A 103 -2.53 3.47 -0.06
C PRO A 103 -1.39 3.96 -0.97
N ILE A 104 -1.66 4.20 -2.26
CA ILE A 104 -0.62 4.67 -3.21
C ILE A 104 0.08 5.96 -2.75
N ILE A 105 -0.61 6.79 -1.96
CA ILE A 105 -0.09 8.04 -1.41
C ILE A 105 1.09 7.85 -0.44
N ILE A 106 1.36 6.62 0.02
CA ILE A 106 2.57 6.30 0.80
C ILE A 106 3.84 6.83 0.12
N ILE A 107 3.90 6.82 -1.22
CA ILE A 107 5.03 7.35 -2.00
C ILE A 107 5.24 8.83 -1.70
N HIS A 108 4.17 9.63 -1.69
CA HIS A 108 4.25 11.06 -1.38
C HIS A 108 4.67 11.31 0.06
N PHE A 109 4.16 10.53 1.02
CA PHE A 109 4.56 10.67 2.41
C PHE A 109 6.04 10.34 2.62
N ILE A 110 6.58 9.33 1.94
CA ILE A 110 8.01 9.02 1.98
C ILE A 110 8.83 10.18 1.39
N GLU A 111 8.45 10.68 0.21
CA GLU A 111 9.25 11.68 -0.53
C GLU A 111 9.17 13.10 0.03
N PHE A 112 8.00 13.53 0.51
CA PHE A 112 7.75 14.94 0.86
C PHE A 112 7.49 15.16 2.35
N HIS A 113 7.19 14.12 3.10
CA HIS A 113 6.95 14.18 4.55
C HIS A 113 7.97 13.37 5.36
N ASN A 114 9.03 12.86 4.70
CA ASN A 114 10.08 12.03 5.30
C ASN A 114 9.52 10.87 6.12
N TYR A 115 8.33 10.36 5.79
CA TYR A 115 7.78 9.20 6.47
C TYR A 115 8.73 8.03 6.30
N PHE A 116 9.09 7.43 7.43
CA PHE A 116 9.94 6.24 7.49
C PHE A 116 9.08 5.02 7.81
N PRO A 117 8.75 4.19 6.82
CA PRO A 117 7.92 3.01 7.03
C PRO A 117 8.56 2.00 7.98
N PRO A 118 7.78 1.07 8.54
CA PRO A 118 8.31 -0.04 9.32
C PRO A 118 9.43 -0.81 8.60
N LEU A 119 10.41 -1.29 9.35
CA LEU A 119 11.57 -1.99 8.80
C LEU A 119 11.17 -3.26 8.05
N GLU A 120 10.10 -3.92 8.47
CA GLU A 120 9.57 -5.13 7.84
C GLU A 120 9.00 -4.82 6.45
N PHE A 121 8.34 -3.66 6.28
CA PHE A 121 7.87 -3.19 4.97
C PHE A 121 9.04 -2.83 4.05
N ILE A 122 10.02 -2.09 4.58
CA ILE A 122 11.26 -1.75 3.85
C ILE A 122 11.97 -3.03 3.40
N SER A 123 12.08 -4.02 4.28
CA SER A 123 12.71 -5.31 3.98
C SER A 123 11.93 -6.08 2.92
N ALA A 124 10.59 -6.08 3.00
CA ALA A 124 9.72 -6.70 2.01
C ALA A 124 9.94 -6.10 0.61
N ILE A 125 9.92 -4.77 0.48
CA ILE A 125 10.21 -4.09 -0.79
C ILE A 125 11.61 -4.49 -1.28
N ARG A 126 12.60 -4.47 -0.40
CA ARG A 126 14.00 -4.78 -0.76
C ARG A 126 14.13 -6.19 -1.34
N SER A 127 13.57 -7.21 -0.67
CA SER A 127 13.69 -8.61 -1.07
C SER A 127 12.75 -9.02 -2.20
N LEU A 128 11.73 -8.22 -2.53
CA LEU A 128 10.71 -8.62 -3.49
C LEU A 128 11.28 -8.79 -4.90
N ASP A 129 11.14 -9.98 -5.48
CA ASP A 129 11.39 -10.21 -6.90
C ASP A 129 10.22 -9.66 -7.73
N LEU A 130 10.52 -8.82 -8.72
CA LEU A 130 9.51 -8.22 -9.61
C LEU A 130 8.85 -9.25 -10.55
N ASN A 131 9.43 -10.45 -10.64
CA ASN A 131 8.89 -11.58 -11.39
C ASN A 131 8.11 -12.58 -10.52
N PHE A 132 7.97 -12.30 -9.21
CA PHE A 132 7.23 -13.17 -8.31
C PHE A 132 5.76 -13.27 -8.74
N ASN A 133 5.26 -14.51 -8.84
CA ASN A 133 3.89 -14.77 -9.28
C ASN A 133 2.90 -14.36 -8.18
N PHE A 134 2.38 -13.15 -8.28
CA PHE A 134 1.47 -12.55 -7.30
C PHE A 134 0.46 -11.64 -8.00
N ASP A 135 -0.80 -11.78 -7.60
CA ASP A 135 -1.93 -11.01 -8.13
C ASP A 135 -2.75 -10.50 -6.95
N ALA A 136 -2.51 -9.24 -6.57
CA ALA A 136 -3.09 -8.62 -5.38
C ALA A 136 -4.62 -8.57 -5.43
N ASP A 137 -5.21 -8.26 -6.59
CA ASP A 137 -6.66 -8.23 -6.77
C ASP A 137 -7.30 -9.58 -6.51
N LYS A 138 -6.72 -10.64 -7.08
CA LYS A 138 -7.19 -12.00 -6.86
C LYS A 138 -7.11 -12.38 -5.38
N ILE A 139 -5.96 -12.10 -4.75
CA ILE A 139 -5.71 -12.43 -3.34
C ILE A 139 -6.63 -11.63 -2.42
N TYR A 140 -6.89 -10.36 -2.72
CA TYR A 140 -7.85 -9.54 -1.97
C TYR A 140 -9.24 -10.20 -1.98
N GLY A 141 -9.72 -10.64 -3.15
CA GLY A 141 -10.97 -11.39 -3.29
C GLY A 141 -11.02 -12.67 -2.45
N GLU A 142 -9.95 -13.46 -2.43
CA GLU A 142 -9.81 -14.66 -1.58
C GLU A 142 -9.87 -14.28 -0.08
N LYS A 143 -9.13 -13.24 0.33
CA LYS A 143 -9.10 -12.77 1.72
C LYS A 143 -10.45 -12.25 2.20
N LEU A 144 -11.24 -11.62 1.34
CA LEU A 144 -12.60 -11.19 1.65
C LEU A 144 -13.55 -12.36 1.97
N ILE A 145 -13.34 -13.51 1.31
CA ILE A 145 -14.09 -14.73 1.61
C ILE A 145 -13.60 -15.34 2.92
N GLU A 146 -12.28 -15.48 3.09
CA GLU A 146 -11.65 -16.06 4.28
C GLU A 146 -12.01 -15.32 5.57
N CYS A 147 -12.03 -13.98 5.54
CA CYS A 147 -12.40 -13.18 6.70
C CYS A 147 -13.92 -13.13 6.95
N GLY A 148 -14.74 -13.67 6.04
CA GLY A 148 -16.19 -13.72 6.14
C GLY A 148 -16.93 -12.47 5.66
N TRP A 149 -16.23 -11.47 5.11
CA TRP A 149 -16.85 -10.24 4.57
C TRP A 149 -17.75 -10.54 3.36
N ALA A 150 -17.25 -11.31 2.39
CA ALA A 150 -17.98 -11.62 1.15
C ALA A 150 -19.08 -12.67 1.32
N GLY A 151 -19.20 -13.31 2.49
CA GLY A 151 -20.14 -14.41 2.75
C GLY A 151 -21.56 -14.00 3.15
N ARG A 152 -21.86 -12.71 3.35
CA ARG A 152 -23.16 -12.23 3.87
C ARG A 152 -24.17 -11.76 2.82
N ASN A 153 -23.83 -11.79 1.52
CA ASN A 153 -24.77 -11.44 0.44
C ASN A 153 -25.42 -12.69 -0.19
N LYS A 154 -25.96 -13.59 0.65
CA LYS A 154 -26.88 -14.65 0.25
C LYS A 154 -28.06 -14.71 1.21
#